data_AF-A0A968L6Z6-F1
#
_entry.id   AF-A0A968L6Z6-F1
#
_cell.length_a   1.000
_cell.length_b   1.000
_cell.length_c   1.000
_cell.angle_alpha   90.00
_cell.angle_beta   90.00
_cell.angle_gamma   90.00
#
_symmetry.space_group_name_H-M   'P 1'
#
loop_
_entity.id
_entity.type
_entity.pdbx_description
1 polymer ?
#
loop_
_entity_poly.entity_id
_entity_poly.type
_entity_poly.pdbx_seq_one_letter_code
_entity_poly.pdbx_strand_id
1 'polypeptide(L)' 'MKTTILKTALALLGAGASSAFAATAGAAPEGSGPLAWFFIGFGVMVIMLQAVPALILFASMLKGLFAASEKEATFPKA' A
#
# COMPACT_ATOMS: atom_id res chain seq x y z
N MET A 1 16.16 -12.48 -6.60
CA MET A 1 15.48 -12.24 -5.30
C MET A 1 16.19 -11.19 -4.44
N LYS A 2 17.52 -11.29 -4.23
CA LYS A 2 18.30 -10.31 -3.43
C LYS A 2 18.20 -8.86 -3.95
N THR A 3 18.18 -8.70 -5.27
CA THR A 3 18.07 -7.39 -5.95
C THR A 3 16.70 -6.75 -5.82
N THR A 4 15.62 -7.55 -5.71
CA THR A 4 14.26 -7.03 -5.52
C THR A 4 14.09 -6.43 -4.13
N ILE A 5 14.61 -7.12 -3.11
CA ILE A 5 14.59 -6.65 -1.71
C ILE A 5 15.40 -5.35 -1.57
N LEU A 6 16.57 -5.29 -2.22
CA LEU A 6 17.40 -4.08 -2.21
C LEU A 6 16.70 -2.89 -2.88
N LYS A 7 15.98 -3.11 -3.99
CA LYS A 7 15.18 -2.07 -4.65
C LYS A 7 14.04 -1.57 -3.78
N THR A 8 13.33 -2.47 -3.12
CA THR A 8 12.24 -2.12 -2.19
C THR A 8 12.77 -1.36 -0.97
N ALA A 9 13.90 -1.79 -0.40
CA ALA A 9 14.55 -1.11 0.71
C ALA A 9 15.04 0.30 0.32
N LEU A 10 15.60 0.46 -0.88
CA LEU A 10 16.03 1.76 -1.40
C LEU A 10 14.84 2.70 -1.63
N ALA A 11 13.72 2.18 -2.13
CA ALA A 11 12.48 2.94 -2.29
C ALA A 11 11.89 3.39 -0.94
N LEU A 12 11.94 2.53 0.08
CA LEU A 12 11.52 2.85 1.45
C LEU A 12 12.39 3.92 2.11
N LEU A 13 13.72 3.85 1.92
CA LEU A 13 14.67 4.83 2.46
C LEU A 13 14.55 6.20 1.76
N GLY A 14 14.33 6.22 0.43
CA GLY A 14 14.10 7.45 -0.32
C GLY A 14 12.77 8.14 0.03
N ALA A 15 11.75 7.37 0.41
CA ALA A 15 10.44 7.89 0.80
C ALA A 15 10.44 8.56 2.19
N GLY A 16 11.36 8.18 3.09
CA GLY A 16 11.44 8.71 4.46
C GLY A 16 12.14 10.06 4.59
N ALA A 17 13.00 10.43 3.63
CA ALA A 17 13.77 11.68 3.69
C ALA A 17 12.94 12.95 3.41
N SER A 18 11.81 12.81 2.70
CA SER A 18 10.96 13.94 2.30
C SER A 18 10.00 14.42 3.40
N SER A 19 9.63 13.55 4.34
CA SER A 19 8.68 13.87 5.42
C SER A 19 9.26 14.85 6.45
N ALA A 20 10.56 14.73 6.76
CA ALA A 20 11.26 15.64 7.66
C ALA A 20 11.44 17.05 7.06
N PHE A 21 11.64 17.16 5.74
CA PHE A 21 11.82 18.45 5.05
C PHE A 21 10.51 19.26 4.96
N ALA A 22 9.36 18.59 4.87
CA ALA A 22 8.05 19.24 4.84
C ALA A 22 7.64 19.82 6.20
N ALA A 23 8.10 19.25 7.32
CA ALA A 23 7.76 19.70 8.67
C ALA A 23 8.34 21.09 9.02
N THR A 24 9.46 21.48 8.41
CA THR A 24 10.11 22.78 8.69
C THR A 24 9.56 23.94 7.84
N ALA A 25 8.81 23.65 6.77
CA ALA A 25 8.29 24.65 5.82
C ALA A 25 6.88 25.18 6.16
N GLY A 26 6.34 24.85 7.33
CA GLY A 26 4.94 25.13 7.74
C GLY A 26 4.67 26.47 8.43
N ALA A 27 5.62 27.41 8.45
CA ALA A 27 5.50 28.69 9.17
C ALA A 27 5.18 29.89 8.26
N ALA A 28 4.37 29.70 7.22
CA ALA A 28 3.82 30.81 6.45
C ALA A 28 2.28 30.76 6.51
N PRO A 29 1.62 31.82 7.02
CA PRO A 29 0.19 31.97 6.83
C PRO A 29 -0.05 32.22 5.33
N GLU A 30 -1.18 31.79 4.80
CA GLU A 30 -1.61 31.96 3.40
C GLU A 30 -1.17 30.85 2.41
N GLY A 31 -1.85 29.71 2.53
CA GLY A 31 -1.93 28.70 1.47
C GLY A 31 -0.92 27.57 1.60
N SER A 32 -1.43 26.34 1.62
CA SER A 32 -0.61 25.14 1.49
C SER A 32 0.23 25.23 0.21
N GLY A 33 1.55 25.33 0.37
CA GLY A 33 2.48 25.47 -0.76
C GLY A 33 2.44 24.28 -1.72
N PRO A 34 2.98 24.42 -2.95
CA PRO A 34 2.92 23.40 -4.00
C PRO A 34 3.37 21.99 -3.55
N LEU A 35 4.35 21.91 -2.64
CA LEU A 35 4.83 20.66 -2.06
C LEU A 35 3.74 19.90 -1.28
N ALA A 36 2.88 20.60 -0.54
CA ALA A 36 1.77 19.98 0.17
C ALA A 36 0.77 19.33 -0.80
N TRP A 37 0.51 20.00 -1.94
CA TRP A 37 -0.33 19.45 -3.01
C TRP A 37 0.29 18.20 -3.65
N PHE A 38 1.62 18.18 -3.86
CA PHE A 38 2.32 16.98 -4.34
C PHE A 38 2.24 15.82 -3.34
N PHE A 39 2.38 16.08 -2.04
CA PHE A 39 2.22 15.05 -1.01
C PHE A 39 0.80 14.47 -0.98
N ILE A 40 -0.21 15.33 -1.07
CA ILE A 40 -1.62 14.90 -1.14
C ILE A 40 -1.86 14.07 -2.41
N GLY A 41 -1.41 14.54 -3.58
CA GLY A 41 -1.55 13.82 -4.85
C GLY A 41 -0.82 12.47 -4.84
N PHE A 42 0.38 12.40 -4.27
CA PHE A 42 1.11 11.15 -4.08
C PHE A 42 0.35 10.19 -3.15
N GLY A 43 -0.21 10.69 -2.04
CA GLY A 43 -1.04 9.91 -1.13
C GLY A 43 -2.27 9.31 -1.82
N VAL A 44 -2.95 10.09 -2.68
CA VAL A 44 -4.09 9.61 -3.48
C VAL A 44 -3.65 8.52 -4.46
N MET A 45 -2.51 8.71 -5.15
CA MET A 45 -1.98 7.73 -6.10
C MET A 45 -1.60 6.42 -5.42
N VAL A 46 -1.02 6.49 -4.23
CA VAL A 46 -0.75 5.35 -3.36
C VAL A 46 -2.05 4.61 -3.01
N ILE A 47 -3.09 5.31 -2.57
CA ILE A 47 -4.35 4.64 -2.23
C ILE A 47 -4.95 3.91 -3.44
N MET A 48 -4.97 4.58 -4.60
CA MET A 48 -5.57 4.02 -5.82
C MET A 48 -4.78 2.83 -6.37
N LEU A 49 -3.45 2.93 -6.42
CA LEU A 49 -2.62 1.95 -7.13
C LEU A 49 -2.16 0.78 -6.25
N GLN A 50 -2.07 0.95 -4.94
CA GLN A 50 -1.59 -0.12 -4.04
C GLN A 50 -2.57 -0.47 -2.93
N ALA A 51 -3.25 0.49 -2.31
CA ALA A 51 -4.14 0.16 -1.19
C ALA A 51 -5.37 -0.60 -1.65
N VAL A 52 -6.04 -0.15 -2.74
CA VAL A 52 -7.21 -0.85 -3.28
C VAL A 52 -6.86 -2.28 -3.74
N PRO A 53 -5.83 -2.53 -4.57
CA PRO A 53 -5.44 -3.90 -4.92
C PRO A 53 -5.04 -4.76 -3.72
N ALA A 54 -4.33 -4.17 -2.74
CA ALA A 54 -3.95 -4.89 -1.53
C ALA A 54 -5.17 -5.30 -0.70
N LEU A 55 -6.18 -4.44 -0.58
CA LEU A 55 -7.42 -4.75 0.14
C LEU A 55 -8.22 -5.85 -0.56
N ILE A 56 -8.28 -5.85 -1.89
CA ILE A 56 -8.93 -6.92 -2.66
C ILE A 56 -8.24 -8.26 -2.42
N LEU A 57 -6.91 -8.29 -2.51
CA LEU A 57 -6.12 -9.50 -2.24
C LEU A 57 -6.30 -9.96 -0.79
N PHE A 58 -6.23 -9.03 0.17
CA PHE A 58 -6.44 -9.32 1.58
C PHE A 58 -7.82 -9.91 1.85
N ALA A 59 -8.88 -9.33 1.28
CA ALA A 59 -10.23 -9.87 1.38
C ALA A 59 -10.35 -11.26 0.74
N SER A 60 -9.69 -11.50 -0.40
CA SER A 60 -9.67 -12.81 -1.04
C SER A 60 -8.98 -13.88 -0.18
N MET A 61 -7.90 -13.50 0.51
CA MET A 61 -7.19 -14.37 1.44
C MET A 61 -8.04 -14.68 2.66
N LEU A 62 -8.72 -13.67 3.24
CA LEU A 62 -9.65 -13.90 4.35
C LEU A 62 -10.79 -14.83 3.95
N LYS A 63 -11.39 -14.62 2.76
CA LYS A 63 -12.42 -15.52 2.23
C LYS A 63 -11.89 -16.94 2.04
N GLY A 64 -10.68 -17.11 1.52
CA GLY A 64 -10.05 -18.43 1.38
C GLY A 64 -9.77 -19.11 2.72
N LEU A 65 -9.36 -18.34 3.73
CA LEU A 65 -9.10 -18.84 5.08
C LEU A 65 -10.38 -19.28 5.80
N PHE A 66 -11.48 -18.54 5.63
CA PHE A 66 -12.77 -18.84 6.26
C PHE A 66 -13.68 -19.76 5.41
N ALA A 67 -13.34 -20.05 4.15
CA ALA A 67 -14.09 -20.99 3.29
C ALA A 67 -13.81 -22.48 3.61
N ALA A 68 -13.01 -22.77 4.63
CA ALA A 68 -12.78 -24.12 5.11
C ALA A 68 -14.02 -24.67 5.83
N SER A 69 -15.02 -25.21 5.11
CA SER A 69 -15.76 -26.40 5.57
C SER A 69 -16.73 -27.10 4.58
N GLU A 70 -16.91 -26.67 3.33
CA GLU A 70 -17.90 -27.31 2.44
C GLU A 70 -17.32 -27.75 1.10
N LYS A 71 -16.44 -28.75 1.16
CA LYS A 71 -16.33 -29.72 0.07
C LYS A 71 -15.70 -30.99 0.63
N GLU A 72 -16.53 -31.81 1.26
CA GLU A 72 -16.30 -33.25 1.18
C GLU A 72 -16.26 -33.57 -0.32
N ALA A 73 -15.06 -33.85 -0.82
CA ALA A 73 -14.90 -34.46 -2.12
C ALA A 73 -15.51 -35.87 -2.01
N THR A 74 -16.81 -35.98 -2.30
CA THR A 74 -17.47 -37.26 -2.47
C THR A 74 -16.82 -37.93 -3.68
N PHE A 75 -15.86 -38.82 -3.40
CA PHE A 75 -15.33 -39.70 -4.43
C PHE A 75 -16.49 -40.55 -4.98
N PRO A 76 -16.72 -40.57 -6.31
CA PRO A 76 -17.69 -41.48 -6.89
C PRO A 76 -17.22 -42.91 -6.61
N LYS A 77 -18.04 -43.64 -5.86
CA LYS A 77 -17.84 -45.06 -5.56
C LYS A 77 -17.96 -45.84 -6.87
N ALA A 78 -16.84 -46.39 -7.35
CA ALA A 78 -16.79 -47.39 -8.42
C ALA A 78 -16.83 -48.79 -7.79
#